data_AF-A0AA37UPK8-F1
#
_entry.id   AF-A0AA37UPK8-F1
#
_cell.length_a   1.000
_cell.length_b   1.000
_cell.length_c   1.000
_cell.angle_alpha   90.00
_cell.angle_beta   90.00
_cell.angle_gamma   90.00
#
_symmetry.space_group_name_H-M   'P 1'
#
loop_
_entity.id
_entity.type
_entity.pdbx_description
1 polymer ?
#
loop_
_entity_poly.entity_id
_entity_poly.type
_entity_poly.pdbx_seq_one_letter_code
_entity_poly.pdbx_strand_id
1 'polypeptide(L)'
;MEGVREFLVLHYRGAARVDTKYWRDTKTREIPAALTERLSRWRTKLPDAESIFPSYHGFEAYSYVCMLIGLGGISLRASSALSLLDSSTAQREFALLSDEASELCQLLPTDYEYLMQLAW
;
A
#
# COMPACT_ATOMS: atom_id res chain seq x y z
N MET A 1 18.97 0.64 -7.14
CA MET A 1 18.65 1.92 -6.45
C MET A 1 17.42 2.61 -7.03
N GLU A 2 17.23 2.63 -8.35
CA GLU A 2 16.10 3.32 -9.01
C GLU A 2 14.70 2.90 -8.52
N GLY A 3 14.46 1.60 -8.31
CA GLY A 3 13.16 1.12 -7.81
C GLY A 3 12.82 1.62 -6.40
N VAL A 4 13.81 1.66 -5.50
CA VAL A 4 13.63 2.25 -4.16
C VAL A 4 13.32 3.73 -4.25
N ARG A 5 14.05 4.47 -5.12
CA ARG A 5 13.79 5.90 -5.34
C ARG A 5 12.37 6.15 -5.85
N GLU A 6 11.93 5.36 -6.83
CA GLU A 6 10.57 5.47 -7.38
C GLU A 6 9.51 5.16 -6.31
N PHE A 7 9.72 4.12 -5.51
CA PHE A 7 8.84 3.77 -4.39
C PHE A 7 8.76 4.90 -3.35
N LEU A 8 9.86 5.56 -3.02
CA LEU A 8 9.83 6.71 -2.10
C LEU A 8 9.13 7.93 -2.71
N VAL A 9 9.29 8.20 -4.01
CA VAL A 9 8.56 9.28 -4.69
C VAL A 9 7.04 9.05 -4.59
N LEU A 10 6.58 7.80 -4.70
CA LEU A 10 5.17 7.45 -4.47
C LEU A 10 4.67 7.91 -3.09
N HIS A 11 5.49 7.86 -2.04
CA HIS A 11 5.07 8.28 -0.70
C HIS A 11 4.70 9.77 -0.66
N TYR A 12 5.54 10.62 -1.24
CA TYR A 12 5.32 12.06 -1.27
C TYR A 12 4.20 12.45 -2.24
N ARG A 13 4.17 11.83 -3.42
CA ARG A 13 3.11 12.06 -4.40
C ARG A 13 1.76 11.61 -3.85
N GLY A 14 1.73 10.48 -3.16
CA GLY A 14 0.54 9.83 -2.61
C GLY A 14 0.01 10.39 -1.31
N ALA A 15 0.78 11.16 -0.53
CA ALA A 15 0.31 11.74 0.73
C ALA A 15 -0.91 12.66 0.55
N ALA A 16 -1.98 12.53 1.33
CA ALA A 16 -3.17 13.40 1.18
C ALA A 16 -2.92 14.88 1.56
N ARG A 17 -1.99 15.14 2.47
CA ARG A 17 -1.78 16.47 3.05
C ARG A 17 -1.18 17.48 2.06
N VAL A 18 -1.59 18.74 2.22
CA VAL A 18 -1.16 19.92 1.43
C VAL A 18 -1.06 21.18 2.31
N ASP A 19 -0.89 20.98 3.61
CA ASP A 19 -0.98 22.00 4.67
C ASP A 19 0.21 22.98 4.70
N THR A 20 1.38 22.57 4.19
CA THR A 20 2.56 23.44 4.10
C THR A 20 2.97 23.67 2.65
N LYS A 21 3.83 24.68 2.42
CA LYS A 21 4.44 24.88 1.10
C LYS A 21 5.15 23.61 0.62
N TYR A 22 5.92 22.96 1.51
CA TYR A 22 6.61 21.72 1.20
C TYR A 22 5.64 20.65 0.65
N TRP A 23 4.53 20.39 1.33
CA TRP A 23 3.56 19.37 0.91
C TRP A 23 2.77 19.74 -0.35
N ARG A 24 2.59 21.03 -0.63
CA ARG A 24 2.04 21.49 -1.92
C ARG A 24 3.03 21.24 -3.06
N ASP A 25 4.32 21.52 -2.83
CA ASP A 25 5.36 21.32 -3.84
C ASP A 25 5.53 19.84 -4.20
N THR A 26 5.26 18.88 -3.30
CA THR A 26 5.33 17.45 -3.64
C THR A 26 4.28 17.00 -4.67
N LYS A 27 3.20 17.78 -4.85
CA LYS A 27 2.14 17.51 -5.83
C LYS A 27 2.52 17.94 -7.25
N THR A 28 3.38 18.95 -7.36
CA THR A 28 3.75 19.57 -8.63
C THR A 28 5.17 19.22 -9.07
N ARG A 29 6.04 18.77 -8.15
CA ARG A 29 7.41 18.37 -8.46
C ARG A 29 7.45 17.28 -9.53
N GLU A 30 8.35 17.42 -10.50
CA GLU A 30 8.56 16.40 -11.54
C GLU A 30 8.89 15.03 -10.94
N ILE A 31 8.32 13.99 -11.55
CA ILE A 31 8.52 12.59 -11.17
C ILE A 31 8.90 11.78 -12.42
N PRO A 32 9.52 10.59 -12.27
CA PRO A 32 9.85 9.75 -13.42
C PRO A 32 8.62 9.48 -14.30
N ALA A 33 8.79 9.54 -15.63
CA ALA A 33 7.70 9.33 -16.58
C ALA A 33 7.01 7.97 -16.40
N ALA A 34 7.79 6.91 -16.15
CA ALA A 34 7.27 5.57 -15.88
C ALA A 34 6.39 5.52 -14.62
N LEU A 35 6.74 6.26 -13.56
CA LEU A 35 5.88 6.35 -12.37
C LEU A 35 4.57 7.09 -12.69
N THR A 36 4.62 8.14 -13.52
CA THR A 36 3.39 8.84 -13.96
C THR A 36 2.44 7.89 -14.68
N GLU A 37 2.96 7.05 -15.58
CA GLU A 37 2.19 6.03 -16.30
C GLU A 37 1.59 4.98 -15.36
N ARG A 38 2.41 4.45 -14.44
CA ARG A 38 1.96 3.49 -13.41
C ARG A 38 0.86 4.08 -12.54
N LEU A 39 1.04 5.29 -12.00
CA LEU A 39 0.04 5.99 -11.20
C LEU A 39 -1.29 6.18 -11.94
N SER A 40 -1.24 6.43 -13.24
CA SER A 40 -2.45 6.54 -14.06
C SER A 40 -3.23 5.22 -14.09
N ARG A 41 -2.53 4.10 -14.32
CA ARG A 41 -3.12 2.74 -14.33
C ARG A 41 -3.64 2.33 -12.95
N TRP A 42 -2.89 2.66 -11.90
CA TRP A 42 -3.19 2.27 -10.53
C TRP A 42 -4.46 2.90 -9.95
N ARG A 43 -5.02 3.94 -10.59
CA ARG A 43 -6.31 4.51 -10.19
C ARG A 43 -7.48 3.54 -10.30
N THR A 44 -7.42 2.56 -11.20
CA THR A 44 -8.52 1.61 -11.46
C THR A 44 -8.12 0.15 -11.39
N LYS A 45 -6.81 -0.15 -11.47
CA LYS A 45 -6.25 -1.50 -11.27
C LYS A 45 -5.07 -1.40 -10.32
N LEU A 46 -5.23 -1.89 -9.09
CA LEU A 46 -4.17 -1.86 -8.09
C LEU A 46 -2.86 -2.53 -8.60
N PRO A 47 -1.70 -2.11 -8.05
CA PRO A 47 -0.42 -2.71 -8.41
C PRO A 47 -0.40 -4.23 -8.28
N ASP A 48 0.24 -4.87 -9.24
CA ASP A 48 0.56 -6.29 -9.31
C ASP A 48 2.04 -6.46 -9.71
N ALA A 49 2.54 -7.70 -9.74
CA ALA A 49 3.93 -7.99 -10.03
C ALA A 49 4.41 -7.45 -11.39
N GLU A 50 3.49 -7.26 -12.35
CA GLU A 50 3.80 -6.77 -13.70
C GLU A 50 3.71 -5.25 -13.85
N SER A 51 3.09 -4.56 -12.90
CA SER A 51 2.85 -3.12 -12.97
C SER A 51 3.69 -2.30 -12.01
N ILE A 52 4.44 -2.93 -11.09
CA ILE A 52 5.43 -2.26 -10.24
C ILE A 52 6.77 -2.03 -10.96
N PHE A 53 7.77 -1.55 -10.23
CA PHE A 53 9.13 -1.43 -10.76
C PHE A 53 9.67 -2.84 -11.13
N PRO A 54 10.11 -3.08 -12.38
CA PRO A 54 10.25 -4.43 -12.93
C PRO A 54 11.48 -5.19 -12.43
N SER A 55 12.54 -4.48 -12.03
CA SER A 55 13.75 -5.11 -11.48
C SER A 55 13.68 -5.22 -9.97
N TYR A 56 14.40 -6.19 -9.40
CA TYR A 56 14.48 -6.36 -7.96
C TYR A 56 14.90 -5.05 -7.25
N HIS A 57 14.13 -4.67 -6.24
CA HIS A 57 14.33 -3.45 -5.47
C HIS A 57 13.88 -3.58 -4.01
N GLY A 58 13.64 -4.81 -3.53
CA GLY A 58 13.31 -5.12 -2.14
C GLY A 58 11.83 -4.97 -1.75
N PHE A 59 10.99 -4.41 -2.61
CA PHE A 59 9.56 -4.25 -2.37
C PHE A 59 8.73 -5.07 -3.36
N GLU A 60 7.59 -5.57 -2.89
CA GLU A 60 6.65 -6.36 -3.68
C GLU A 60 5.37 -5.58 -3.95
N ALA A 61 4.49 -6.13 -4.80
CA ALA A 61 3.25 -5.47 -5.20
C ALA A 61 2.39 -5.04 -4.01
N TYR A 62 2.27 -5.88 -2.97
CA TYR A 62 1.50 -5.54 -1.77
C TYR A 62 2.03 -4.28 -1.07
N SER A 63 3.35 -4.02 -1.10
CA SER A 63 3.92 -2.80 -0.52
C SER A 63 3.41 -1.55 -1.23
N TYR A 64 3.31 -1.58 -2.57
CA TYR A 64 2.74 -0.48 -3.35
C TYR A 64 1.24 -0.32 -3.10
N VAL A 65 0.50 -1.42 -2.97
CA VAL A 65 -0.93 -1.41 -2.63
C VAL A 65 -1.15 -0.74 -1.27
N CYS A 66 -0.41 -1.15 -0.24
CA CYS A 66 -0.48 -0.55 1.09
C CYS A 66 -0.21 0.95 1.06
N MET A 67 0.81 1.40 0.30
CA MET A 67 1.09 2.83 0.18
C MET A 67 -0.03 3.59 -0.54
N LEU A 68 -0.55 3.07 -1.66
CA LEU A 68 -1.61 3.74 -2.41
C LEU A 68 -2.89 3.91 -1.59
N ILE A 69 -3.30 2.86 -0.88
CA ILE A 69 -4.52 2.87 -0.06
C ILE A 69 -4.28 3.69 1.21
N GLY A 70 -3.16 3.46 1.91
CA GLY A 70 -2.89 4.07 3.22
C GLY A 70 -2.59 5.57 3.18
N LEU A 71 -1.98 6.07 2.10
CA LEU A 71 -1.61 7.50 2.00
C LEU A 71 -2.79 8.43 1.65
N GLY A 72 -3.82 7.89 0.97
CA GLY A 72 -5.09 8.57 0.73
C GLY A 72 -5.08 9.79 -0.22
N GLY A 73 -3.94 10.20 -0.77
CA GLY A 73 -3.84 11.37 -1.67
C GLY A 73 -4.04 11.07 -3.15
N ILE A 74 -4.25 9.81 -3.52
CA ILE A 74 -4.57 9.39 -4.89
C ILE A 74 -5.98 8.81 -4.88
N SER A 75 -6.87 9.38 -5.68
CA SER A 75 -8.22 8.83 -5.84
C SER A 75 -8.14 7.49 -6.56
N LEU A 76 -8.48 6.43 -5.83
CA LEU A 76 -8.63 5.07 -6.32
C LEU A 76 -10.11 4.76 -6.56
N ARG A 77 -10.38 3.89 -7.53
CA ARG A 77 -11.71 3.33 -7.78
C ARG A 77 -11.59 1.82 -7.93
N ALA A 78 -12.57 1.10 -7.40
CA ALA A 78 -12.68 -0.33 -7.64
C ALA A 78 -12.81 -0.61 -9.14
N SER A 79 -12.22 -1.72 -9.59
CA SER A 79 -12.42 -2.20 -10.96
C SER A 79 -13.90 -2.51 -11.18
N SER A 80 -14.48 -2.04 -12.30
CA SER A 80 -15.87 -2.33 -12.65
C SER A 80 -16.13 -3.83 -12.80
N ALA A 81 -15.10 -4.63 -13.13
CA ALA A 81 -15.21 -6.08 -13.22
C ALA A 81 -15.68 -6.72 -11.89
N LEU A 82 -15.36 -6.11 -10.75
CA LEU A 82 -15.79 -6.62 -9.44
C LEU A 82 -17.32 -6.58 -9.27
N SER A 83 -18.02 -5.68 -9.95
CA SER A 83 -19.49 -5.61 -9.91
C SER A 83 -20.17 -6.80 -10.60
N LEU A 84 -19.43 -7.56 -11.40
CA LEU A 84 -19.90 -8.76 -12.09
C LEU A 84 -19.66 -10.04 -11.30
N LEU A 85 -18.98 -9.95 -10.15
CA LEU A 85 -18.58 -11.09 -9.33
C LEU A 85 -19.45 -11.18 -8.07
N ASP A 86 -19.66 -12.40 -7.58
CA ASP A 86 -20.23 -12.59 -6.24
C ASP A 86 -19.20 -12.19 -5.18
N SER A 87 -19.63 -11.36 -4.24
CA SER A 87 -18.77 -10.82 -3.17
C SER A 87 -18.74 -11.69 -1.92
N SER A 88 -19.57 -12.73 -1.83
CA SER A 88 -19.74 -13.53 -0.61
C SER A 88 -18.44 -14.18 -0.13
N THR A 89 -17.61 -14.69 -1.06
CA THR A 89 -16.30 -15.27 -0.74
C THR A 89 -15.37 -14.21 -0.14
N ALA A 90 -15.25 -13.04 -0.78
CA ALA A 90 -14.40 -11.97 -0.27
C ALA A 90 -14.85 -11.45 1.10
N GLN A 91 -16.16 -11.35 1.33
CA GLN A 91 -16.72 -10.97 2.62
C GLN A 91 -16.40 -11.99 3.71
N ARG A 92 -16.44 -13.28 3.39
CA ARG A 92 -16.03 -14.35 4.31
C ARG A 92 -14.55 -14.25 4.67
N GLU A 93 -13.68 -14.01 3.69
CA GLU A 93 -12.24 -13.83 3.94
C GLU A 93 -11.97 -12.61 4.84
N PHE A 94 -12.69 -11.50 4.66
CA PHE A 94 -12.57 -10.35 5.57
C PHE A 94 -12.97 -10.69 7.01
N ALA A 95 -14.02 -11.50 7.20
CA ALA A 95 -14.42 -11.95 8.52
C ALA A 95 -13.35 -12.86 9.16
N LEU A 96 -12.85 -13.85 8.41
CA LEU A 96 -11.80 -14.75 8.88
C LEU A 96 -10.53 -13.99 9.30
N LEU A 97 -10.08 -13.02 8.49
CA LEU A 97 -8.92 -12.19 8.83
C LEU A 97 -9.14 -11.35 10.09
N SER A 98 -10.36 -10.83 10.30
CA SER A 98 -10.70 -10.07 11.50
C SER A 98 -10.69 -10.96 12.74
N ASP A 99 -11.24 -12.17 12.65
CA ASP A 99 -11.30 -13.12 13.75
C ASP A 99 -9.88 -13.60 14.13
N GLU A 100 -9.07 -13.98 13.14
CA GLU A 100 -7.67 -14.40 13.33
C GLU A 100 -6.84 -13.27 13.97
N ALA A 101 -6.98 -12.04 13.49
CA ALA A 101 -6.29 -10.89 14.08
C ALA A 101 -6.68 -10.67 15.55
N SER A 102 -7.98 -10.79 15.87
CA SER A 102 -8.47 -10.66 17.25
C SER A 102 -7.91 -11.76 18.16
N GLU A 103 -7.88 -13.01 17.68
CA GLU A 103 -7.33 -14.13 18.43
C GLU A 103 -5.83 -13.94 18.69
N LEU A 104 -5.06 -13.58 17.67
CA LEU A 104 -3.62 -13.33 17.80
C LEU A 104 -3.32 -12.21 18.80
N CYS A 105 -4.08 -11.12 18.80
CA CYS A 105 -3.91 -10.03 19.77
C CYS A 105 -4.21 -10.43 21.22
N GLN A 106 -5.03 -11.47 21.44
CA GLN A 106 -5.32 -11.98 22.78
C GLN A 106 -4.28 -13.00 23.26
N LEU A 107 -3.67 -13.75 22.33
CA LEU A 107 -2.75 -14.83 22.64
C LEU A 107 -1.28 -14.39 22.68
N LEU A 108 -0.89 -13.45 21.83
CA LEU A 108 0.51 -13.03 21.72
C LEU A 108 0.89 -12.05 22.84
N PRO A 109 2.09 -12.19 23.43
CA PRO A 109 2.63 -11.20 24.34
C PRO A 109 2.97 -9.90 23.60
N THR A 110 3.14 -8.81 24.35
CA THR A 110 3.77 -7.61 23.81
C THR A 110 5.22 -7.86 23.41
N ASP A 111 5.77 -7.02 22.52
CA ASP A 111 7.18 -7.09 22.12
C ASP A 111 8.13 -7.10 23.34
N TYR A 112 7.83 -6.29 24.35
CA TYR A 112 8.63 -6.21 25.57
C TYR A 112 8.60 -7.52 26.38
N GLU A 113 7.41 -8.08 26.61
CA GLU A 113 7.25 -9.34 27.33
C GLU A 113 7.93 -10.50 26.62
N TYR A 114 7.81 -10.56 25.28
CA TYR A 114 8.48 -11.58 24.47
C TYR A 114 10.01 -11.49 24.59
N LEU A 115 10.58 -10.28 24.42
CA LEU A 115 12.02 -10.08 24.52
C LEU A 115 12.57 -10.38 25.92
N MET A 116 11.82 -10.07 26.98
CA MET A 116 12.20 -10.39 28.36
C MET A 116 12.28 -11.90 28.62
N GLN A 117 11.48 -12.72 27.92
CA GLN A 117 11.55 -14.18 28.02
C GLN A 117 12.78 -14.77 27.32
N LEU A 118 13.31 -14.10 26.29
CA LEU A 118 14.50 -14.52 25.54
C LEU A 118 15.82 -14.06 26.17
N ALA A 119 15.77 -13.09 27.09
CA ALA A 119 16.95 -12.50 27.71
C ALA A 119 17.59 -13.37 28.82
N TRP A 120 17.16 -14.64 28.96
CA TRP A 120 17.65 -15.59 29.96
C TRP A 120 17.94 -16.96 29.35
#